data_AF-A0A2M8P1A2-F1
#
_entry.id   AF-A0A2M8P1A2-F1
#
_cell.length_a   1.000
_cell.length_b   1.000
_cell.length_c   1.000
_cell.angle_alpha   90.00
_cell.angle_beta   90.00
_cell.angle_gamma   90.00
#
_symmetry.space_group_name_H-M   'P 1'
#
loop_
_entity.id
_entity.type
_entity.pdbx_description
1 polymer ?
#
loop_
_entity_poly.entity_id
_entity_poly.type
_entity_poly.pdbx_seq_one_letter_code
_entity_poly.pdbx_strand_id
1 'polypeptide(L)' 'MGADFYAEYAISRQTFDQADDILGFKLSKLMFEGDEATLNETINTQPAVYVCS' A
#
# COMPACT_ATOMS: atom_id res chain seq x y z
N MET A 1 -0.76 7.73 0.91
CA MET A 1 0.26 7.39 1.95
C MET A 1 1.36 6.54 1.30
N GLY A 2 2.66 6.79 1.50
CA GLY A 2 3.74 5.93 0.99
C GLY A 2 4.14 6.07 -0.50
N ALA A 3 3.42 6.88 -1.28
CA ALA A 3 3.63 7.03 -2.73
C ALA A 3 5.01 7.61 -3.09
N ASP A 4 5.48 8.61 -2.33
CA ASP A 4 6.78 9.24 -2.57
C ASP A 4 7.92 8.22 -2.42
N PHE A 5 7.87 7.37 -1.38
CA PHE A 5 8.85 6.31 -1.16
C PHE A 5 8.78 5.24 -2.25
N TYR A 6 7.57 4.85 -2.67
CA TYR A 6 7.37 3.93 -3.79
C TYR A 6 7.98 4.47 -5.09
N ALA A 7 7.90 5.77 -5.33
CA ALA A 7 8.46 6.43 -6.50
C ALA A 7 9.99 6.58 -6.44
N GLU A 8 10.52 6.98 -5.29
CA GLU A 8 11.93 7.36 -5.09
C GLU A 8 12.85 6.14 -4.88
N TYR A 9 12.38 5.11 -4.15
CA TYR A 9 13.24 4.02 -3.70
C TYR A 9 12.82 2.66 -4.29
N ALA A 10 13.76 2.00 -4.94
CA ALA A 10 13.53 0.68 -5.54
C ALA A 10 13.10 -0.38 -4.50
N ILE A 11 13.67 -0.33 -3.29
CA ILE A 11 13.32 -1.27 -2.21
C ILE A 11 11.88 -1.09 -1.76
N SER A 12 11.42 0.16 -1.60
CA SER A 12 10.04 0.45 -1.25
C SER A 12 9.10 -0.06 -2.34
N ARG A 13 9.42 0.18 -3.62
CA ARG A 13 8.64 -0.36 -4.75
C ARG A 13 8.47 -1.87 -4.67
N GLN A 14 9.56 -2.60 -4.43
CA GLN A 14 9.54 -4.05 -4.26
C GLN A 14 8.68 -4.50 -3.07
N THR A 15 8.74 -3.80 -1.93
CA THR A 15 7.93 -4.11 -0.75
C THR A 15 6.43 -3.96 -1.03
N PHE A 16 6.03 -2.86 -1.68
CA PHE A 16 4.62 -2.65 -2.07
C PHE A 16 4.16 -3.67 -3.13
N ASP A 17 4.97 -3.94 -4.14
CA ASP A 17 4.63 -4.92 -5.19
C ASP A 17 4.47 -6.34 -4.58
N GLN A 18 5.35 -6.71 -3.64
CA GLN A 18 5.23 -7.97 -2.90
C GLN A 18 3.95 -8.03 -2.05
N ALA A 19 3.59 -6.92 -1.38
CA ALA A 19 2.37 -6.86 -0.60
C ALA A 19 1.12 -7.03 -1.48
N ASP A 20 1.09 -6.37 -2.64
CA ASP A 20 0.01 -6.52 -3.62
C ASP A 20 -0.14 -7.98 -4.08
N ASP A 21 0.98 -8.66 -4.36
CA ASP A 21 0.99 -10.05 -4.79
C ASP A 21 0.50 -11.01 -3.69
N ILE A 22 0.90 -10.78 -2.43
CA ILE A 22 0.47 -11.61 -1.28
C ILE A 22 -1.02 -11.41 -0.98
N LEU A 23 -1.51 -10.17 -1.06
CA LEU A 23 -2.90 -9.83 -0.74
C LEU A 23 -3.86 -10.19 -1.88
N GLY A 24 -3.36 -10.32 -3.11
CA GLY A 24 -4.17 -10.63 -4.29
C GLY A 24 -4.97 -9.44 -4.82
N PHE A 25 -4.67 -8.22 -4.36
CA PHE A 25 -5.23 -6.98 -4.87
C PHE A 25 -4.21 -5.85 -4.77
N LYS A 26 -4.43 -4.76 -5.51
CA LYS A 26 -3.54 -3.59 -5.53
C LYS A 26 -3.77 -2.70 -4.30
N LEU A 27 -3.21 -3.10 -3.16
CA LEU A 27 -3.18 -2.29 -1.94
C LEU A 27 -2.46 -0.96 -2.18
N SER A 28 -1.33 -0.99 -2.91
CA SER A 28 -0.59 0.20 -3.33
C SER A 28 -1.50 1.23 -4.01
N LYS A 29 -2.33 0.79 -4.96
CA LYS A 29 -3.30 1.64 -5.66
C LYS A 29 -4.35 2.22 -4.72
N LEU A 30 -4.90 1.41 -3.80
CA LEU A 30 -5.85 1.89 -2.78
C LEU A 30 -5.22 2.97 -1.90
N MET A 31 -3.95 2.84 -1.54
CA MET A 31 -3.22 3.79 -0.68
C MET A 31 -2.84 5.10 -1.37
N PHE A 32 -2.67 5.09 -2.70
CA PHE A 32 -2.20 6.24 -3.47
C PHE A 32 -3.36 7.03 -4.10
N GLU A 33 -4.39 6.33 -4.55
CA GLU A 33 -5.44 6.89 -5.41
C GLU A 33 -6.86 6.50 -4.96
N GLY A 34 -6.97 5.59 -3.98
CA GLY A 34 -8.25 5.02 -3.58
C GLY A 34 -9.07 5.90 -2.65
N ASP A 35 -10.32 5.48 -2.44
CA ASP A 35 -11.26 6.13 -1.53
C ASP A 35 -10.80 6.02 -0.07
N GLU A 36 -10.86 7.13 0.66
CA GLU A 36 -10.39 7.23 2.04
C GLU A 36 -11.23 6.37 3.00
N ALA A 37 -12.55 6.29 2.80
CA ALA A 37 -13.40 5.47 3.66
C ALA A 37 -13.08 3.98 3.52
N THR A 38 -12.82 3.53 2.28
CA THR A 38 -12.36 2.16 2.01
C THR A 38 -10.97 1.90 2.60
N LEU A 39 -10.03 2.83 2.43
CA LEU A 39 -8.69 2.69 3.01
C LEU A 39 -8.71 2.64 4.55
N ASN A 40 -9.67 3.34 5.18
CA ASN A 40 -9.90 3.37 6.62
C ASN A 40 -10.63 2.14 7.18
N GLU A 41 -11.08 1.21 6.33
CA GLU A 41 -11.55 -0.09 6.81
C GLU A 41 -10.37 -0.87 7.41
N THR A 42 -10.56 -1.45 8.59
CA THR A 42 -9.51 -2.20 9.32
C THR A 42 -8.79 -3.22 8.46
N ILE A 43 -9.52 -3.88 7.54
CA ILE A 43 -8.97 -4.87 6.61
C ILE A 43 -7.93 -4.29 5.64
N ASN A 44 -8.05 -3.01 5.31
CA ASN A 44 -7.14 -2.29 4.40
C ASN A 44 -6.13 -1.45 5.18
N THR A 45 -6.54 -0.78 6.26
CA THR A 45 -5.66 0.13 7.02
C THR A 45 -4.51 -0.61 7.69
N GLN A 46 -4.76 -1.78 8.30
CA GLN A 46 -3.71 -2.52 8.99
C GLN A 46 -2.58 -2.97 8.07
N PRO A 47 -2.84 -3.64 6.92
CA PRO A 47 -1.77 -3.97 6.00
C PRO A 47 -1.15 -2.72 5.36
N ALA A 48 -1.92 -1.65 5.10
CA ALA A 48 -1.37 -0.39 4.59
C ALA A 48 -0.34 0.23 5.54
N VAL A 49 -0.62 0.22 6.84
CA VAL A 49 0.32 0.70 7.87
C VAL A 49 1.55 -0.22 7.97
N TYR A 50 1.35 -1.54 7.93
CA TYR A 50 2.45 -2.51 8.01
C TYR A 50 3.43 -2.40 6.84
N VAL A 51 2.93 -2.18 5.62
CA VAL A 51 3.79 -2.00 4.43
C VAL A 51 4.60 -0.70 4.50
N CYS A 52 4.14 0.30 5.27
CA CYS A 52 4.83 1.59 5.45
C CYS A 52 5.74 1.66 6.69
N SER A 53 5.84 0.62 7.51
CA SER A 53 6.61 0.62 8.77
C SER A 53 8.08 0.30 8.61
#